data_AF-A0A8R1IJ96-F1
#
_entry.id   AF-A0A8R1IJ96-F1
#
_cell.length_a   1.000
_cell.length_b   1.000
_cell.length_c   1.000
_cell.angle_alpha   90.00
_cell.angle_beta   90.00
_cell.angle_gamma   90.00
#
_symmetry.space_group_name_H-M   'P 1'
#
loop_
_entity.id
_entity.type
_entity.pdbx_description
1 polymer ?
#
loop_
_entity_poly.entity_id
_entity_poly.type
_entity_poly.pdbx_seq_one_letter_code
_entity_poly.pdbx_strand_id
1 'polypeptide(L)'
;MEIPIRGIVGTYYVIGATCAQGQFQCADGSKCIARTLFQNGNVDCPDGSDEECTTSQFACKCGAVRCVAEKFVMDGNWDCEDGSDEFIENE
;
A
#
# COMPACT_ATOMS: atom_id res chain seq x y z
N MET A 1 14.79 27.97 -18.92
CA MET A 1 15.43 27.80 -17.60
C MET A 1 14.63 28.65 -16.63
N GLU A 2 14.38 28.11 -15.43
CA GLU A 2 13.80 28.79 -14.24
C GLU A 2 12.48 29.58 -14.41
N ILE A 3 11.36 28.92 -14.10
CA ILE A 3 10.14 29.59 -13.65
C ILE A 3 10.26 29.74 -12.12
N PRO A 4 10.22 30.95 -11.55
CA PRO A 4 10.49 31.17 -10.13
C PRO A 4 9.32 30.70 -9.27
N ILE A 5 9.39 29.46 -8.76
CA ILE A 5 8.47 29.01 -7.70
C ILE A 5 8.95 29.55 -6.36
N ARG A 6 8.58 30.81 -6.10
CA ARG A 6 8.69 31.47 -4.80
C ARG A 6 7.97 30.64 -3.74
N GLY A 7 8.72 30.23 -2.72
CA GLY A 7 8.14 29.79 -1.46
C GLY A 7 7.61 30.97 -0.63
N ILE A 8 6.85 30.59 0.41
CA ILE A 8 6.44 31.31 1.64
C ILE A 8 5.47 32.51 1.45
N VAL A 9 4.39 32.74 2.20
CA VAL A 9 3.95 32.46 3.58
C VAL A 9 2.41 32.48 3.62
N GLY A 10 1.82 31.79 4.60
CA GLY A 10 0.39 31.53 4.77
C GLY A 10 -0.58 32.61 4.31
N THR A 11 -1.57 32.19 3.53
CA THR A 11 -2.93 32.01 4.02
C THR A 11 -3.79 31.29 2.98
N TYR A 12 -4.26 30.07 3.31
CA TYR A 12 -5.36 29.34 2.66
C TYR A 12 -5.16 28.87 1.21
N TYR A 13 -4.46 27.75 1.04
CA TYR A 13 -4.81 26.81 -0.02
C TYR A 13 -4.86 25.41 0.63
N VAL A 14 -6.06 25.03 1.07
CA VAL A 14 -6.36 23.72 1.63
C VAL A 14 -6.38 22.74 0.45
N ILE A 15 -5.20 22.38 -0.03
CA ILE A 15 -5.06 21.34 -1.04
C ILE A 15 -5.00 20.05 -0.26
N GLY A 16 -6.12 19.31 -0.33
CA GLY A 16 -6.41 18.12 0.45
C GLY A 16 -5.13 17.34 0.69
N ALA A 17 -4.81 17.10 1.96
CA ALA A 17 -3.50 16.68 2.44
C ALA A 17 -2.91 15.55 1.58
N THR A 18 -2.22 15.90 0.50
CA THR A 18 -1.57 14.93 -0.35
C THR A 18 -0.34 14.55 0.45
N CYS A 19 -0.27 13.29 0.89
CA CYS A 19 0.88 12.82 1.64
C CYS A 19 2.18 13.15 0.89
N ALA A 20 3.29 13.30 1.62
CA ALA A 20 4.57 13.64 1.01
C ALA A 20 4.96 12.60 -0.05
N GLN A 21 5.81 12.98 -1.00
CA GLN A 21 6.29 12.05 -2.02
C GLN A 21 6.92 10.81 -1.34
N GLY A 22 6.39 9.62 -1.60
CA GLY A 22 6.82 8.38 -0.93
C GLY A 22 6.01 8.00 0.31
N GLN A 23 4.90 8.69 0.58
CA GLN A 23 3.90 8.30 1.56
C GLN A 23 2.62 7.81 0.87
N PHE A 24 1.91 6.91 1.54
CA PHE A 24 0.59 6.42 1.17
C PHE A 24 -0.45 7.05 2.10
N GLN A 25 -1.55 7.55 1.54
CA GLN A 25 -2.67 8.08 2.31
C GLN A 25 -3.62 6.93 2.62
N CYS A 26 -3.98 6.75 3.89
CA CYS A 26 -5.04 5.82 4.27
C CYS A 26 -6.33 6.16 3.52
N ALA A 27 -7.18 5.18 3.23
CA ALA A 27 -8.41 5.40 2.45
C ALA A 27 -9.38 6.37 3.14
N ASP A 28 -9.44 6.34 4.47
CA ASP A 28 -10.18 7.32 5.30
C ASP A 28 -9.56 8.74 5.27
N GLY A 29 -8.35 8.91 4.76
CA GLY A 29 -7.66 10.20 4.66
C GLY A 29 -7.15 10.75 6.00
N SER A 30 -7.36 10.01 7.10
CA SER A 30 -7.00 10.40 8.47
C SER A 30 -5.50 10.43 8.73
N LYS A 31 -4.71 9.62 8.02
CA LYS A 31 -3.26 9.49 8.24
C LYS A 31 -2.51 9.24 6.93
N CYS A 32 -1.25 9.68 6.91
CA CYS A 32 -0.25 9.35 5.90
C CYS A 32 0.78 8.40 6.52
N ILE A 33 1.00 7.25 5.87
CA ILE A 33 2.02 6.28 6.26
C ILE A 33 3.15 6.28 5.23
N ALA A 34 4.33 5.78 5.57
CA ALA A 34 5.38 5.61 4.57
C ALA A 34 4.99 4.54 3.55
N ARG A 35 5.40 4.64 2.29
CA ARG A 35 5.14 3.58 1.29
C ARG A 35 5.76 2.23 1.65
N THR A 36 6.74 2.21 2.54
CA THR A 36 7.32 0.98 3.11
C THR A 36 6.41 0.30 4.13
N LEU A 37 5.39 1.01 4.62
CA LEU A 37 4.38 0.49 5.54
C LEU A 37 3.13 -0.01 4.81
N PHE A 38 3.01 0.27 3.51
CA PHE A 38 1.90 -0.24 2.72
C PHE A 38 2.10 -1.73 2.42
N GLN A 39 1.11 -2.57 2.76
CA GLN A 39 1.13 -4.02 2.58
C GLN A 39 2.34 -4.67 3.27
N ASN A 40 2.64 -4.21 4.49
CA ASN A 40 3.81 -4.65 5.26
C ASN A 40 3.50 -5.80 6.26
N GLY A 41 2.24 -6.23 6.35
CA GLY A 41 1.74 -7.21 7.30
C GLY A 41 1.18 -6.63 8.60
N ASN A 42 1.20 -5.32 8.79
CA ASN A 42 0.78 -4.61 10.00
C ASN A 42 -0.21 -3.50 9.66
N VAL A 43 -1.27 -3.41 10.46
CA VAL A 43 -2.26 -2.34 10.34
C VAL A 43 -1.67 -1.03 10.90
N ASP A 44 -1.11 -0.20 10.02
CA ASP A 44 -0.61 1.15 10.31
C ASP A 44 -1.67 2.24 10.07
N CYS A 45 -2.68 1.97 9.22
CA CYS A 45 -3.85 2.81 9.07
C CYS A 45 -4.97 2.43 10.05
N PRO A 46 -5.71 3.43 10.59
CA PRO A 46 -6.80 3.16 11.56
C PRO A 46 -7.97 2.38 10.95
N ASP A 47 -8.12 2.41 9.63
CA ASP A 47 -9.10 1.66 8.86
C ASP A 47 -8.54 0.36 8.25
N GLY A 48 -7.25 0.04 8.45
CA GLY A 48 -6.58 -1.12 7.85
C GLY A 48 -6.40 -1.04 6.34
N SER A 49 -6.66 0.13 5.74
CA SER A 49 -6.60 0.32 4.28
C SER A 49 -5.20 0.17 3.67
N ASP A 50 -4.16 0.23 4.49
CA ASP A 50 -2.79 -0.03 4.09
C ASP A 50 -2.48 -1.50 3.87
N GLU A 51 -3.26 -2.38 4.50
CA GLU A 51 -3.12 -3.83 4.40
C GLU A 51 -4.17 -4.44 3.47
N GLU A 52 -5.16 -3.68 3.02
CA GLU A 52 -6.16 -4.15 2.04
C GLU A 52 -5.51 -4.43 0.68
N CYS A 53 -5.65 -5.68 0.21
CA CYS A 53 -5.25 -6.05 -1.14
C CYS A 53 -6.25 -5.48 -2.16
N THR A 54 -5.74 -4.95 -3.27
CA THR A 54 -6.61 -4.55 -4.38
C THR A 54 -7.23 -5.76 -5.06
N THR A 55 -8.30 -5.54 -5.83
CA THR A 55 -9.02 -6.61 -6.55
C THR A 55 -8.15 -7.40 -7.53
N SER A 56 -6.98 -6.87 -7.90
CA SER A 56 -5.99 -7.50 -8.80
C SER A 56 -4.77 -8.03 -8.05
N GLN A 57 -4.90 -8.24 -6.74
CA GLN A 57 -3.88 -8.81 -5.88
C GLN A 57 -4.46 -10.02 -5.13
N PHE A 58 -3.61 -11.02 -4.93
CA PHE A 58 -3.88 -12.18 -4.12
C PHE A 58 -3.41 -11.92 -2.69
N ALA A 59 -4.30 -12.13 -1.72
CA ALA A 59 -3.96 -12.07 -0.31
C ALA A 59 -3.36 -13.42 0.12
N CYS A 60 -2.11 -13.39 0.59
CA CYS A 60 -1.46 -14.55 1.20
C CYS A 60 -2.30 -15.05 2.38
N LYS A 61 -2.36 -16.37 2.58
CA LYS A 61 -3.07 -16.97 3.73
C LYS A 61 -2.25 -16.95 5.02
N CYS A 62 -1.06 -16.33 5.01
CA CYS A 62 -0.27 -16.14 6.22
C CYS A 62 -1.02 -15.22 7.20
N GLY A 63 -0.80 -15.40 8.52
CA GLY A 63 -1.47 -14.63 9.58
C GLY A 63 -1.17 -13.12 9.58
N ALA A 64 -0.41 -12.62 8.61
CA ALA A 64 -0.18 -11.22 8.31
C ALA A 64 -0.65 -10.95 6.87
N VAL A 65 -1.36 -9.86 6.63
CA VAL A 65 -1.87 -9.57 5.29
C VAL A 65 -0.71 -9.20 4.38
N ARG A 66 -0.42 -10.04 3.40
CA ARG A 66 0.60 -9.79 2.38
C ARG A 66 -0.06 -9.95 1.02
N CYS A 67 0.07 -8.93 0.17
CA CYS A 67 -0.59 -8.89 -1.13
C CYS A 67 0.40 -9.15 -2.25
N VAL A 68 0.14 -10.18 -3.04
CA VAL A 68 0.93 -10.58 -4.20
C VAL A 68 0.18 -10.14 -5.46
N ALA A 69 0.87 -9.60 -6.46
CA ALA A 69 0.20 -9.24 -7.71
C ALA A 69 -0.26 -10.50 -8.46
N GLU A 70 -1.39 -10.46 -9.17
CA GLU A 70 -1.91 -11.62 -9.94
C GLU A 70 -0.86 -12.30 -10.85
N LYS A 71 0.11 -11.54 -11.38
CA LYS A 71 1.20 -12.05 -12.23
C LYS A 71 2.22 -12.94 -11.50
N PHE A 72 2.26 -12.84 -10.18
CA PHE A 72 3.15 -13.57 -9.27
C PHE A 72 2.38 -14.68 -8.54
N VAL A 73 1.13 -14.95 -8.95
CA VAL A 73 0.35 -16.08 -8.45
C VAL A 73 0.57 -17.24 -9.41
N MET A 74 1.01 -18.39 -8.88
CA MET A 74 1.36 -19.58 -9.66
C MET A 74 2.43 -19.30 -10.72
N ASP A 75 3.38 -18.43 -10.40
CA ASP A 75 4.46 -18.03 -11.30
C ASP A 75 5.73 -18.88 -11.12
N GLY A 76 5.74 -19.78 -10.14
CA GLY A 76 6.85 -20.65 -9.78
C GLY A 76 7.75 -20.10 -8.67
N ASN A 77 7.46 -18.92 -8.11
CA ASN A 77 8.20 -18.30 -7.00
C ASN A 77 7.32 -18.18 -5.75
N TRP A 78 7.93 -18.34 -4.58
CA TRP A 78 7.25 -18.09 -3.31
C TRP A 78 7.31 -16.60 -2.97
N ASP A 79 6.32 -15.84 -3.45
CA ASP A 79 6.14 -14.45 -3.08
C ASP A 79 5.41 -14.31 -1.73
N CYS A 80 4.57 -15.27 -1.35
CA CYS A 80 4.05 -15.39 0.02
C CYS A 80 5.02 -16.15 0.95
N GLU A 81 5.06 -15.76 2.23
CA GLU A 81 5.90 -16.42 3.24
C GLU A 81 5.49 -17.87 3.50
N ASP A 82 4.20 -18.17 3.34
CA ASP A 82 3.63 -19.51 3.42
C ASP A 82 3.55 -20.23 2.07
N GLY A 83 3.96 -19.57 0.98
CA GLY A 83 3.86 -20.07 -0.40
C GLY A 83 2.42 -20.23 -0.91
N SER A 84 1.42 -19.64 -0.23
CA SER A 84 0.00 -19.76 -0.59
C SER A 84 -0.34 -19.28 -2.00
N ASP A 85 0.49 -18.44 -2.58
CA ASP A 85 0.44 -17.97 -3.96
C ASP A 85 0.78 -19.06 -4.99
N GLU A 86 1.51 -20.11 -4.60
CA GLU A 86 1.97 -21.18 -5.50
C GLU A 86 1.19 -22.50 -5.34
N PHE A 87 0.41 -22.65 -4.28
CA PHE A 87 -0.37 -23.86 -4.04
C PHE A 87 -1.85 -23.63 -4.38
N ILE A 88 -2.31 -24.27 -5.46
CA ILE A 88 -3.74 -24.62 -5.56
C ILE A 88 -3.95 -25.79 -4.61
N GLU A 89 -4.65 -25.57 -3.49
CA GLU A 89 -5.22 -26.70 -2.74
C GLU A 89 -6.26 -27.36 -3.66
N ASN A 90 -5.79 -28.37 -4.41
CA ASN A 90 -6.67 -29.28 -5.12
C ASN A 90 -7.26 -30.20 -4.06
N GLU A 91 -8.52 -29.97 -3.75
CA GLU A 91 -9.37 -30.83 -2.93
C GLU A 91 -9.57 -32.21 -3.59
#